data_AF-A0A2D6SSD2-F1
#
_entry.id   AF-A0A2D6SSD2-F1
#
_cell.length_a   1.000
_cell.length_b   1.000
_cell.length_c   1.000
_cell.angle_alpha   90.00
_cell.angle_beta   90.00
_cell.angle_gamma   90.00
#
_symmetry.space_group_name_H-M   'P 1'
#
loop_
_entity.id
_entity.type
_entity.pdbx_description
1 polymer ?
#
loop_
_entity_poly.entity_id
_entity_poly.type
_entity_poly.pdbx_seq_one_letter_code
_entity_poly.pdbx_strand_id
1 'polypeptide(L)'
;MSDDPTQELNESASPDDPLPARRSRRPIALGLLTAFLFSAACVLWGMAPATPEGPLTAHRSADSGYDVEGRISSGGLSAQLTSLTANKSSTTSTGSSSSDGSRLMAGSIAVFNLSDHALMQRVGLDLFKKLQETARFEEIHYLPHDEQLPAGSRLPDVFVTLDLPAIDQGGVPLRRTLDAQLRITVSDRYGRSNYSYRGTFTPPTVTYFSETNVDYKATNIGIETSAARYHAVSLDLAAEIDKGITKLLDGFAEKHPVAIESPPEFSPPYAPPPEWSFLNELEAQRLVSGCSFMRRTVAVWSFAVSKTSQHDVYRRITDELEREGWKIPEAAAEELMLRIPRGQQTVEVFRQQSSGAAAQNAKNDASIPQTYFVVFTDSMTPRQIDEALQALLDREAPESVLVQFADVWFNSKPRVLEYFKQHPPQLMTSLMHVARWQLADGRRDEAQRSALRAHALQRIARPHSGISSTLKELAEEVGIDKLPDLPDPSVFEAIGVIDLRNGNPVTRTVDLGETMILLVDQDQDSQKFVKVTPIRNSTATPNYALQKADTELRRGGGSSSSSGTLVGGAADGTVSIHVSSGSSRKVHSRRIGESDRFELTVEP
;
A
#
# COMPACT_ATOMS: atom_id res chain seq x y z
N MET A 1 -35.16 -119.31 -13.98
CA MET A 1 -35.23 -119.95 -15.30
C MET A 1 -36.23 -119.12 -16.09
N SER A 2 -35.77 -118.48 -17.17
CA SER A 2 -36.58 -117.71 -18.13
C SER A 2 -37.26 -116.45 -17.58
N ASP A 3 -37.54 -115.39 -18.34
CA ASP A 3 -37.12 -114.87 -19.64
C ASP A 3 -37.64 -113.41 -19.69
N ASP A 4 -37.03 -112.59 -20.56
CA ASP A 4 -37.49 -111.28 -21.10
C ASP A 4 -38.89 -111.41 -21.78
N PRO A 5 -39.63 -110.38 -22.31
CA PRO A 5 -39.25 -108.97 -22.56
C PRO A 5 -40.35 -107.86 -22.44
N THR A 6 -39.88 -106.60 -22.60
CA THR A 6 -40.51 -105.38 -23.15
C THR A 6 -41.81 -104.73 -22.60
N GLN A 7 -41.74 -103.38 -22.60
CA GLN A 7 -42.73 -102.37 -23.05
C GLN A 7 -43.42 -101.44 -22.02
N GLU A 8 -43.00 -100.17 -22.09
CA GLU A 8 -43.73 -98.89 -22.12
C GLU A 8 -44.94 -98.55 -21.22
N LEU A 9 -44.81 -97.32 -20.68
CA LEU A 9 -45.81 -96.26 -20.36
C LEU A 9 -46.22 -96.01 -18.89
N ASN A 10 -46.26 -94.69 -18.62
CA ASN A 10 -46.89 -93.92 -17.54
C ASN A 10 -46.31 -94.03 -16.12
N GLU A 11 -46.35 -93.03 -15.24
CA GLU A 11 -46.58 -91.58 -15.24
C GLU A 11 -46.36 -91.17 -13.75
N SER A 12 -46.06 -89.89 -13.49
CA SER A 12 -46.27 -89.15 -12.22
C SER A 12 -45.16 -89.01 -11.13
N ALA A 13 -44.79 -87.73 -10.91
CA ALA A 13 -44.64 -86.96 -9.65
C ALA A 13 -43.49 -87.31 -8.65
N SER A 14 -42.40 -86.51 -8.56
CA SER A 14 -42.16 -85.24 -7.79
C SER A 14 -41.28 -85.49 -6.55
N PRO A 15 -40.67 -84.49 -5.87
CA PRO A 15 -39.93 -83.30 -6.32
C PRO A 15 -38.61 -83.08 -5.51
N ASP A 16 -37.95 -81.93 -5.72
CA ASP A 16 -36.99 -81.25 -4.83
C ASP A 16 -35.52 -81.71 -4.78
N ASP A 17 -34.73 -81.12 -5.67
CA ASP A 17 -33.45 -80.51 -5.24
C ASP A 17 -33.13 -79.28 -6.11
N PRO A 18 -33.24 -78.04 -5.58
CA PRO A 18 -32.93 -76.84 -6.33
C PRO A 18 -31.41 -76.66 -6.43
N LEU A 19 -30.89 -76.78 -7.65
CA LEU A 19 -29.55 -76.30 -8.01
C LEU A 19 -29.37 -74.85 -7.53
N PRO A 20 -28.25 -74.48 -6.88
CA PRO A 20 -28.04 -73.12 -6.41
C PRO A 20 -27.99 -72.19 -7.61
N ALA A 21 -29.07 -71.44 -7.79
CA ALA A 21 -29.16 -70.35 -8.74
C ALA A 21 -27.95 -69.44 -8.53
N ARG A 22 -27.05 -69.42 -9.51
CA ARG A 22 -25.93 -68.49 -9.61
C ARG A 22 -26.52 -67.09 -9.83
N ARG A 23 -27.09 -66.50 -8.76
CA ARG A 23 -27.57 -65.12 -8.70
C ARG A 23 -26.43 -64.26 -9.18
N SER A 24 -26.52 -63.80 -10.42
CA SER A 24 -25.48 -62.98 -11.01
C SER A 24 -25.33 -61.75 -10.12
N ARG A 25 -24.17 -61.56 -9.50
CA ARG A 25 -23.82 -60.34 -8.74
C ARG A 25 -23.56 -59.14 -9.65
N ARG A 26 -23.75 -59.31 -10.97
CA ARG A 26 -23.54 -58.30 -12.01
C ARG A 26 -24.41 -57.04 -11.86
N PRO A 27 -25.70 -57.08 -11.46
CA PRO A 27 -26.49 -55.85 -11.32
C PRO A 27 -26.10 -55.04 -10.08
N ILE A 28 -25.60 -55.69 -9.00
CA ILE A 28 -25.11 -54.99 -7.80
C ILE A 28 -23.76 -54.31 -8.09
N ALA A 29 -22.85 -55.00 -8.77
CA ALA A 29 -21.56 -54.42 -9.16
C ALA A 29 -21.72 -53.25 -10.15
N LEU A 30 -22.65 -53.36 -11.10
CA LEU A 30 -22.96 -52.27 -12.04
C LEU A 30 -23.64 -51.08 -11.35
N GLY A 31 -24.53 -51.33 -10.39
CA GLY A 31 -25.15 -50.30 -9.56
C GLY A 31 -24.14 -49.54 -8.69
N LEU A 32 -23.17 -50.24 -8.08
CA LEU A 32 -22.10 -49.61 -7.31
C LEU A 32 -21.14 -48.81 -8.19
N LEU A 33 -20.80 -49.30 -9.39
CA LEU A 33 -19.95 -48.57 -10.33
C LEU A 33 -20.64 -47.29 -10.84
N THR A 34 -21.92 -47.37 -11.18
CA THR A 34 -22.70 -46.18 -11.61
C THR A 34 -22.89 -45.18 -10.49
N ALA A 35 -23.19 -45.64 -9.26
CA ALA A 35 -23.24 -44.76 -8.09
C ALA A 35 -21.87 -44.12 -7.78
N PHE A 36 -20.78 -44.86 -7.93
CA PHE A 36 -19.42 -44.34 -7.77
C PHE A 36 -19.07 -43.31 -8.84
N LEU A 37 -19.36 -43.59 -10.12
CA LEU A 37 -19.13 -42.66 -11.23
C LEU A 37 -20.01 -41.41 -11.10
N PHE A 38 -21.26 -41.55 -10.66
CA PHE A 38 -22.16 -40.43 -10.40
C PHE A 38 -21.70 -39.59 -9.20
N SER A 39 -21.21 -40.23 -8.13
CA SER A 39 -20.64 -39.53 -6.97
C SER A 39 -19.34 -38.81 -7.34
N ALA A 40 -18.46 -39.46 -8.11
CA ALA A 40 -17.24 -38.85 -8.64
C ALA A 40 -17.57 -37.67 -9.57
N ALA A 41 -18.57 -37.83 -10.44
CA ALA A 41 -19.12 -36.75 -11.27
C ALA A 41 -19.64 -35.59 -10.42
N CYS A 42 -20.45 -35.85 -9.39
CA CYS A 42 -20.97 -34.81 -8.50
C CYS A 42 -19.86 -34.08 -7.73
N VAL A 43 -18.81 -34.76 -7.30
CA VAL A 43 -17.64 -34.13 -6.67
C VAL A 43 -16.84 -33.28 -7.67
N LEU A 44 -16.76 -33.72 -8.92
CA LEU A 44 -16.07 -33.00 -9.99
C LEU A 44 -16.86 -31.80 -10.54
N TRP A 45 -18.19 -31.76 -10.37
CA TRP A 45 -19.06 -30.73 -10.98
C TRP A 45 -19.95 -29.93 -10.01
N GLY A 46 -20.12 -30.36 -8.76
CA GLY A 46 -21.23 -29.89 -7.91
C GLY A 46 -20.90 -28.82 -6.87
N MET A 47 -19.64 -28.59 -6.50
CA MET A 47 -19.32 -27.69 -5.38
C MET A 47 -18.53 -26.46 -5.86
N ALA A 48 -19.07 -25.28 -5.54
CA ALA A 48 -18.39 -24.03 -5.82
C ALA A 48 -17.09 -23.92 -5.00
N PRO A 49 -16.06 -23.22 -5.53
CA PRO A 49 -14.88 -22.88 -4.75
C PRO A 49 -15.25 -22.04 -3.53
N ALA A 50 -14.44 -22.11 -2.47
CA ALA A 50 -14.59 -21.20 -1.34
C ALA A 50 -14.37 -19.77 -1.81
N THR A 51 -15.42 -18.97 -1.73
CA THR A 51 -15.42 -17.55 -2.06
C THR A 51 -15.95 -16.73 -0.87
N PRO A 52 -15.51 -15.48 -0.75
CA PRO A 52 -16.06 -14.56 0.25
C PRO A 52 -17.56 -14.33 0.00
N GLU A 53 -18.37 -14.37 1.06
CA GLU A 53 -19.83 -14.13 1.00
C GLU A 53 -20.20 -12.64 1.11
N GLY A 54 -19.21 -11.77 1.33
CA GLY A 54 -19.35 -10.34 1.49
C GLY A 54 -17.99 -9.70 1.79
N PRO A 55 -17.98 -8.43 2.22
CA PRO A 55 -16.75 -7.75 2.65
C PRO A 55 -16.02 -8.53 3.75
N LEU A 56 -14.70 -8.59 3.64
CA LEU A 56 -13.82 -9.07 4.70
C LEU A 56 -12.99 -7.90 5.23
N THR A 57 -12.87 -7.81 6.54
CA THR A 57 -12.00 -6.82 7.19
C THR A 57 -11.07 -7.56 8.15
N ALA A 58 -9.79 -7.24 8.12
CA ALA A 58 -8.82 -7.73 9.09
C ALA A 58 -8.20 -6.54 9.83
N HIS A 59 -8.37 -6.52 11.15
CA HIS A 59 -7.73 -5.55 12.03
C HIS A 59 -6.54 -6.21 12.71
N ARG A 60 -5.41 -5.52 12.73
CA ARG A 60 -4.22 -6.03 13.43
C ARG A 60 -4.46 -5.99 14.93
N SER A 61 -4.29 -7.14 15.58
CA SER A 61 -4.41 -7.29 17.02
C SER A 61 -3.07 -7.03 17.71
N ALA A 62 -3.09 -6.67 19.00
CA ALA A 62 -1.88 -6.43 19.80
C ALA A 62 -0.97 -7.68 19.88
N ASP A 63 -1.57 -8.88 19.87
CA ASP A 63 -0.91 -10.18 20.02
C ASP A 63 -0.27 -10.71 18.71
N SER A 64 0.12 -9.82 17.78
CA SER A 64 0.79 -10.10 16.51
C SER A 64 -0.03 -10.83 15.42
N GLY A 65 -1.34 -11.04 15.64
CA GLY A 65 -2.28 -11.61 14.66
C GLY A 65 -3.23 -10.59 14.02
N TYR A 66 -4.21 -11.09 13.28
CA TYR A 66 -5.33 -10.30 12.77
C TYR A 66 -6.66 -10.87 13.24
N ASP A 67 -7.54 -9.99 13.71
CA ASP A 67 -8.93 -10.27 13.97
C ASP A 67 -9.71 -10.06 12.67
N VAL A 68 -10.34 -11.13 12.16
CA VAL A 68 -11.02 -11.13 10.85
C VAL A 68 -12.53 -11.08 11.02
N GLU A 69 -13.15 -10.05 10.45
CA GLU A 69 -14.58 -9.90 10.30
C GLU A 69 -15.04 -10.28 8.88
N GLY A 70 -16.26 -10.82 8.78
CA GLY A 70 -16.85 -11.29 7.52
C GLY A 70 -16.93 -12.82 7.43
N ARG A 71 -17.55 -13.32 6.36
CA ARG A 71 -17.76 -14.76 6.14
C ARG A 71 -17.11 -15.22 4.85
N ILE A 72 -16.40 -16.33 4.94
CA ILE A 72 -15.91 -17.10 3.79
C ILE A 72 -16.82 -18.31 3.69
N SER A 73 -17.41 -18.54 2.51
CA SER A 73 -18.25 -19.70 2.28
C SER A 73 -17.50 -20.98 2.62
N SER A 74 -18.18 -21.92 3.29
CA SER A 74 -17.60 -23.22 3.57
C SER A 74 -17.40 -23.94 2.24
N GLY A 75 -16.16 -23.94 1.75
CA GLY A 75 -15.81 -24.66 0.53
C GLY A 75 -16.17 -26.14 0.66
N GLY A 76 -16.54 -26.76 -0.47
CA GLY A 76 -16.71 -28.20 -0.55
C GLY A 76 -15.42 -28.97 -0.27
N LEU A 77 -15.48 -30.31 -0.31
CA LEU A 77 -14.28 -31.16 -0.21
C LEU A 77 -13.27 -30.77 -1.31
N SER A 78 -12.20 -30.07 -0.91
CA SER A 78 -11.15 -29.61 -1.81
C SER A 78 -10.01 -30.62 -1.83
N ALA A 79 -9.88 -31.33 -2.95
CA ALA A 79 -8.69 -32.14 -3.25
C ALA A 79 -8.06 -31.66 -4.56
N GLN A 80 -6.73 -31.58 -4.55
CA GLN A 80 -5.93 -31.15 -5.69
C GLN A 80 -4.65 -31.99 -5.76
N LEU A 81 -4.44 -32.63 -6.91
CA LEU A 81 -3.15 -33.22 -7.28
C LEU A 81 -2.86 -32.78 -8.71
N THR A 82 -2.22 -31.62 -8.83
CA THR A 82 -1.99 -30.97 -10.11
C THR A 82 -0.61 -30.35 -10.23
N SER A 83 -0.08 -30.31 -11.45
CA SER A 83 1.07 -29.51 -11.83
C SER A 83 0.61 -28.30 -12.65
N LEU A 84 1.04 -27.11 -12.24
CA LEU A 84 0.77 -25.85 -12.93
C LEU A 84 2.01 -25.42 -13.71
N THR A 85 1.87 -25.21 -15.01
CA THR A 85 2.86 -24.50 -15.83
C THR A 85 2.26 -23.17 -16.26
N ALA A 86 2.85 -22.06 -15.80
CA ALA A 86 2.38 -20.72 -16.10
C ALA A 86 3.45 -19.90 -16.83
N ASN A 87 3.04 -19.11 -17.80
CA ASN A 87 3.80 -18.04 -18.42
C ASN A 87 3.06 -16.72 -18.17
N LYS A 88 3.80 -15.70 -17.74
CA LYS A 88 3.27 -14.40 -17.37
C LYS A 88 4.07 -13.33 -18.07
N SER A 89 3.41 -12.40 -18.73
CA SER A 89 4.01 -11.13 -19.15
C SER A 89 3.27 -9.99 -18.49
N SER A 90 4.02 -9.08 -17.87
CA SER A 90 3.44 -7.91 -17.22
C SER A 90 4.03 -6.62 -17.79
N THR A 91 3.18 -5.62 -17.95
CA THR A 91 3.58 -4.25 -18.27
C THR A 91 3.07 -3.34 -17.18
N THR A 92 3.96 -2.54 -16.60
CA THR A 92 3.66 -1.66 -15.47
C THR A 92 3.92 -0.21 -15.82
N SER A 93 2.94 0.65 -15.55
CA SER A 93 3.07 2.11 -15.57
C SER A 93 2.94 2.62 -14.15
N THR A 94 3.88 3.44 -13.70
CA THR A 94 3.89 3.99 -12.35
C THR A 94 4.13 5.50 -12.42
N GLY A 95 3.37 6.26 -11.64
CA GLY A 95 3.58 7.69 -11.45
C GLY A 95 3.49 8.06 -9.99
N SER A 96 4.22 9.09 -9.60
CA SER A 96 4.19 9.62 -8.24
C SER A 96 4.48 11.11 -8.22
N SER A 97 3.98 11.77 -7.18
CA SER A 97 4.21 13.18 -6.92
C SER A 97 4.28 13.42 -5.42
N SER A 98 5.33 14.11 -4.99
CA SER A 98 5.68 14.42 -3.60
C SER A 98 6.16 15.88 -3.53
N SER A 99 5.92 16.54 -2.40
CA SER A 99 6.63 17.77 -2.01
C SER A 99 7.59 17.46 -0.88
N ASP A 100 8.42 18.44 -0.54
CA ASP A 100 9.27 18.36 0.66
C ASP A 100 8.40 18.05 1.89
N GLY A 101 8.88 17.16 2.76
CA GLY A 101 8.15 16.72 3.95
C GLY A 101 7.04 15.70 3.70
N SER A 102 6.73 15.36 2.43
CA SER A 102 5.69 14.35 2.13
C SER A 102 6.01 13.00 2.77
N ARG A 103 4.97 12.34 3.29
CA ARG A 103 5.05 11.00 3.90
C ARG A 103 4.28 9.97 3.11
N LEU A 104 4.78 8.73 3.10
CA LEU A 104 4.02 7.62 2.56
C LEU A 104 2.97 7.19 3.60
N MET A 105 1.69 7.36 3.28
CA MET A 105 0.59 6.77 4.04
C MET A 105 0.38 5.36 3.52
N ALA A 106 0.51 4.37 4.40
CA ALA A 106 0.37 2.95 4.07
C ALA A 106 -0.03 2.12 5.30
N GLY A 107 -0.85 2.68 6.19
CA GLY A 107 -1.34 1.98 7.38
C GLY A 107 -2.52 1.07 7.05
N SER A 108 -3.38 1.48 6.13
CA SER A 108 -4.58 0.74 5.72
C SER A 108 -4.60 0.45 4.22
N ILE A 109 -5.10 -0.72 3.83
CA ILE A 109 -5.21 -1.15 2.44
C ILE A 109 -6.59 -1.74 2.16
N ALA A 110 -7.17 -1.44 1.00
CA ALA A 110 -8.39 -2.10 0.53
C ALA A 110 -8.22 -2.67 -0.87
N VAL A 111 -8.65 -3.92 -1.04
CA VAL A 111 -8.64 -4.66 -2.30
C VAL A 111 -10.08 -4.74 -2.84
N PHE A 112 -10.34 -4.09 -3.96
CA PHE A 112 -11.63 -4.10 -4.65
C PHE A 112 -11.58 -5.06 -5.83
N ASN A 113 -12.45 -6.07 -5.83
CA ASN A 113 -12.63 -6.93 -7.00
C ASN A 113 -13.67 -6.33 -7.94
N LEU A 114 -13.26 -5.89 -9.12
CA LEU A 114 -14.14 -5.27 -10.11
C LEU A 114 -14.82 -6.28 -11.03
N SER A 115 -14.46 -7.57 -10.96
CA SER A 115 -15.02 -8.60 -11.85
C SER A 115 -15.76 -9.70 -11.09
N ASP A 116 -16.99 -9.97 -11.51
CA ASP A 116 -17.77 -11.12 -11.03
C ASP A 116 -17.33 -12.44 -11.69
N HIS A 117 -16.09 -12.86 -11.40
CA HIS A 117 -15.58 -14.14 -11.85
C HIS A 117 -14.90 -14.89 -10.70
N ALA A 118 -15.18 -16.19 -10.59
CA ALA A 118 -14.68 -17.03 -9.49
C ALA A 118 -13.15 -17.01 -9.34
N LEU A 119 -12.40 -16.94 -10.45
CA LEU A 119 -10.95 -16.75 -10.42
C LEU A 119 -10.57 -15.48 -9.64
N MET A 120 -11.20 -14.35 -9.92
CA MET A 120 -10.86 -13.07 -9.29
C MET A 120 -11.28 -13.02 -7.82
N GLN A 121 -12.42 -13.60 -7.48
CA GLN A 121 -12.84 -13.75 -6.09
C GLN A 121 -11.80 -14.56 -5.28
N ARG A 122 -11.24 -15.63 -5.86
CA ARG A 122 -10.16 -16.40 -5.22
C ARG A 122 -8.84 -15.65 -5.18
N VAL A 123 -8.45 -14.98 -6.26
CA VAL A 123 -7.22 -14.15 -6.29
C VAL A 123 -7.29 -13.08 -5.21
N GLY A 124 -8.43 -12.40 -5.07
CA GLY A 124 -8.67 -11.40 -4.03
C GLY A 124 -8.61 -11.97 -2.62
N LEU A 125 -9.23 -13.13 -2.38
CA LEU A 125 -9.18 -13.81 -1.08
C LEU A 125 -7.76 -14.29 -0.72
N ASP A 126 -7.04 -14.87 -1.67
CA ASP A 126 -5.67 -15.33 -1.46
C ASP A 126 -4.71 -14.14 -1.26
N LEU A 127 -4.95 -13.02 -1.97
CA LEU A 127 -4.21 -11.77 -1.75
C LEU A 127 -4.48 -11.19 -0.36
N PHE A 128 -5.74 -11.17 0.10
CA PHE A 128 -6.10 -10.73 1.45
C PHE A 128 -5.31 -11.51 2.51
N LYS A 129 -5.28 -12.84 2.41
CA LYS A 129 -4.49 -13.69 3.33
C LYS A 129 -3.00 -13.38 3.28
N LYS A 130 -2.43 -13.18 2.09
CA LYS A 130 -1.02 -12.80 1.94
C LYS A 130 -0.71 -11.46 2.57
N LEU A 131 -1.57 -10.45 2.38
CA LEU A 131 -1.41 -9.15 3.01
C LEU A 131 -1.42 -9.28 4.55
N GLN A 132 -2.23 -10.18 5.12
CA GLN A 132 -2.19 -10.49 6.55
C GLN A 132 -0.82 -11.08 6.96
N GLU A 133 -0.31 -12.05 6.21
CA GLU A 133 1.01 -12.66 6.47
C GLU A 133 2.15 -11.62 6.50
N THR A 134 2.06 -10.53 5.71
CA THR A 134 3.10 -9.49 5.71
C THR A 134 3.16 -8.67 7.00
N ALA A 135 2.07 -8.62 7.78
CA ALA A 135 1.93 -7.79 8.99
C ALA A 135 2.33 -6.30 8.78
N ARG A 136 2.22 -5.81 7.53
CA ARG A 136 2.58 -4.43 7.16
C ARG A 136 1.48 -3.43 7.52
N PHE A 137 0.23 -3.84 7.34
CA PHE A 137 -0.95 -2.99 7.47
C PHE A 137 -1.60 -3.15 8.84
N GLU A 138 -2.22 -2.09 9.34
CA GLU A 138 -3.06 -2.09 10.53
C GLU A 138 -4.46 -2.58 10.20
N GLU A 139 -4.94 -2.25 9.00
CA GLU A 139 -6.28 -2.59 8.53
C GLU A 139 -6.22 -3.04 7.07
N ILE A 140 -6.84 -4.19 6.78
CA ILE A 140 -6.94 -4.76 5.44
C ILE A 140 -8.42 -4.99 5.15
N HIS A 141 -8.92 -4.41 4.06
CA HIS A 141 -10.24 -4.73 3.53
C HIS A 141 -10.14 -5.52 2.23
N TYR A 142 -11.02 -6.49 2.08
CA TYR A 142 -11.32 -7.10 0.80
C TYR A 142 -12.80 -6.93 0.47
N LEU A 143 -13.08 -6.34 -0.68
CA LEU A 143 -14.41 -6.00 -1.17
C LEU A 143 -14.67 -6.84 -2.44
N PRO A 144 -15.58 -7.82 -2.37
CA PRO A 144 -16.07 -8.55 -3.55
C PRO A 144 -16.66 -7.63 -4.63
N HIS A 145 -17.03 -8.22 -5.77
CA HIS A 145 -17.75 -7.49 -6.81
C HIS A 145 -19.04 -6.86 -6.27
N ASP A 146 -19.35 -5.64 -6.73
CA ASP A 146 -20.46 -4.80 -6.29
C ASP A 146 -20.49 -4.36 -4.82
N GLU A 147 -19.54 -4.82 -4.00
CA GLU A 147 -19.41 -4.40 -2.61
C GLU A 147 -18.61 -3.09 -2.50
N GLN A 148 -19.00 -2.26 -1.52
CA GLN A 148 -18.41 -0.94 -1.31
C GLN A 148 -18.09 -0.72 0.16
N LEU A 149 -17.15 0.19 0.42
CA LEU A 149 -16.94 0.69 1.77
C LEU A 149 -18.19 1.45 2.25
N PRO A 150 -18.56 1.34 3.55
CA PRO A 150 -19.65 2.12 4.11
C PRO A 150 -19.44 3.62 3.89
N ALA A 151 -20.48 4.31 3.45
CA ALA A 151 -20.39 5.76 3.23
C ALA A 151 -20.08 6.48 4.55
N GLY A 152 -19.10 7.38 4.51
CA GLY A 152 -18.65 8.16 5.65
C GLY A 152 -17.60 7.48 6.53
N SER A 153 -17.18 6.25 6.20
CA SER A 153 -16.05 5.62 6.88
C SER A 153 -14.74 6.35 6.57
N ARG A 154 -13.69 6.06 7.37
CA ARG A 154 -12.33 6.38 6.98
C ARG A 154 -11.99 5.58 5.73
N LEU A 155 -11.43 6.26 4.74
CA LEU A 155 -10.92 5.63 3.52
C LEU A 155 -9.53 5.05 3.77
N PRO A 156 -9.19 3.94 3.11
CA PRO A 156 -7.88 3.32 3.21
C PRO A 156 -6.79 4.22 2.62
N ASP A 157 -5.56 4.05 3.08
CA ASP A 157 -4.39 4.77 2.55
C ASP A 157 -3.94 4.21 1.19
N VAL A 158 -4.18 2.92 0.97
CA VAL A 158 -3.82 2.20 -0.26
C VAL A 158 -5.05 1.55 -0.87
N PHE A 159 -5.34 1.90 -2.12
CA PHE A 159 -6.40 1.30 -2.92
C PHE A 159 -5.80 0.34 -3.94
N VAL A 160 -6.26 -0.92 -3.93
CA VAL A 160 -5.94 -1.93 -4.92
C VAL A 160 -7.21 -2.31 -5.66
N THR A 161 -7.24 -2.21 -6.99
CA THR A 161 -8.35 -2.73 -7.80
C THR A 161 -7.88 -3.92 -8.62
N LEU A 162 -8.69 -4.98 -8.64
CA LEU A 162 -8.46 -6.19 -9.40
C LEU A 162 -9.53 -6.30 -10.48
N ASP A 163 -9.14 -6.26 -11.74
CA ASP A 163 -10.04 -6.36 -12.89
C ASP A 163 -9.57 -7.47 -13.83
N LEU A 164 -10.51 -8.21 -14.41
CA LEU A 164 -10.31 -9.30 -15.37
C LEU A 164 -10.99 -8.93 -16.69
N PRO A 165 -10.37 -8.06 -17.52
CA PRO A 165 -10.93 -7.65 -18.80
C PRO A 165 -11.22 -8.80 -19.77
N ALA A 166 -10.41 -9.86 -19.76
CA ALA A 166 -10.58 -10.98 -20.68
C ALA A 166 -10.16 -12.30 -20.02
N ILE A 167 -10.91 -13.36 -20.32
CA ILE A 167 -10.59 -14.72 -19.91
C ILE A 167 -11.07 -15.72 -20.96
N ASP A 168 -10.19 -16.62 -21.36
CA ASP A 168 -10.47 -17.77 -22.20
C ASP A 168 -10.02 -19.05 -21.49
N GLN A 169 -10.87 -20.07 -21.55
CA GLN A 169 -10.68 -21.33 -20.83
C GLN A 169 -10.93 -22.49 -21.77
N GLY A 170 -10.00 -23.44 -21.78
CA GLY A 170 -10.07 -24.60 -22.66
C GLY A 170 -9.45 -25.85 -22.07
N GLY A 171 -9.33 -26.86 -22.92
CA GLY A 171 -8.72 -28.14 -22.59
C GLY A 171 -9.69 -29.21 -22.12
N VAL A 172 -9.13 -30.35 -21.70
CA VAL A 172 -9.84 -31.55 -21.27
C VAL A 172 -9.72 -31.73 -19.74
N PRO A 173 -10.55 -32.55 -19.07
CA PRO A 173 -10.57 -32.66 -17.60
C PRO A 173 -9.23 -32.94 -16.91
N LEU A 174 -8.24 -33.51 -17.60
CA LEU A 174 -6.88 -33.78 -17.09
C LEU A 174 -5.82 -32.75 -17.53
N ARG A 175 -6.15 -31.89 -18.49
CA ARG A 175 -5.26 -30.85 -19.04
C ARG A 175 -6.10 -29.63 -19.41
N ARG A 176 -6.21 -28.68 -18.49
CA ARG A 176 -6.94 -27.43 -18.68
C ARG A 176 -5.98 -26.31 -19.07
N THR A 177 -6.42 -25.42 -19.93
CA THR A 177 -5.69 -24.21 -20.31
C THR A 177 -6.47 -22.97 -19.90
N LEU A 178 -5.76 -21.95 -19.47
CA LEU A 178 -6.29 -20.64 -19.10
C LEU A 178 -5.45 -19.57 -19.80
N ASP A 179 -6.11 -18.66 -20.50
CA ASP A 179 -5.52 -17.42 -21.01
C ASP A 179 -6.34 -16.27 -20.42
N ALA A 180 -5.72 -15.44 -19.58
CA ALA A 180 -6.41 -14.38 -18.86
C ALA A 180 -5.63 -13.07 -18.96
N GLN A 181 -6.35 -11.96 -19.13
CA GLN A 181 -5.81 -10.62 -19.01
C GLN A 181 -6.31 -10.01 -17.72
N LEU A 182 -5.39 -9.62 -16.84
CA LEU A 182 -5.69 -8.97 -15.59
C LEU A 182 -5.18 -7.54 -15.62
N ARG A 183 -5.94 -6.63 -15.03
CA ARG A 183 -5.49 -5.28 -14.71
C ARG A 183 -5.51 -5.08 -13.21
N ILE A 184 -4.34 -4.75 -12.66
CA ILE A 184 -4.17 -4.43 -11.25
C ILE A 184 -3.79 -2.96 -11.15
N THR A 185 -4.54 -2.19 -10.37
CA THR A 185 -4.18 -0.80 -10.07
C THR A 185 -3.90 -0.66 -8.58
N VAL A 186 -2.82 0.02 -8.22
CA VAL A 186 -2.43 0.34 -6.84
C VAL A 186 -2.23 1.84 -6.74
N SER A 187 -2.90 2.52 -5.80
CA SER A 187 -2.86 3.99 -5.71
C SER A 187 -3.23 4.51 -4.31
N ASP A 188 -2.94 5.78 -4.04
CA ASP A 188 -3.36 6.47 -2.80
C ASP A 188 -4.82 6.98 -2.84
N ARG A 189 -5.56 6.74 -3.93
CA ARG A 189 -6.97 7.12 -4.08
C ARG A 189 -7.67 6.23 -5.11
N TYR A 190 -8.88 5.77 -4.82
CA TYR A 190 -9.70 5.06 -5.81
C TYR A 190 -9.89 5.89 -7.09
N GLY A 191 -9.68 5.26 -8.25
CA GLY A 191 -9.84 5.93 -9.55
C GLY A 191 -8.96 7.18 -9.64
N ARG A 192 -7.64 7.01 -9.73
CA ARG A 192 -6.72 8.14 -9.79
C ARG A 192 -6.43 8.57 -11.23
N SER A 193 -6.35 9.88 -11.48
CA SER A 193 -5.88 10.40 -12.76
C SER A 193 -4.34 10.43 -12.81
N ASN A 194 -3.77 10.46 -14.01
CA ASN A 194 -2.33 10.60 -14.19
C ASN A 194 -1.81 12.02 -13.90
N TYR A 195 -2.71 12.93 -13.51
CA TYR A 195 -2.37 14.31 -13.16
C TYR A 195 -2.24 14.43 -11.64
N SER A 196 -1.29 15.25 -11.21
CA SER A 196 -1.11 15.56 -9.79
C SER A 196 -1.12 17.06 -9.60
N TYR A 197 -1.82 17.52 -8.56
CA TYR A 197 -1.90 18.91 -8.19
C TYR A 197 -1.59 19.05 -6.71
N ARG A 198 -0.80 20.07 -6.39
CA ARG A 198 -0.53 20.47 -5.02
C ARG A 198 -0.99 21.90 -4.85
N GLY A 199 -1.79 22.12 -3.81
CA GLY A 199 -2.20 23.44 -3.35
C GLY A 199 -2.17 23.48 -1.83
N THR A 200 -2.58 24.62 -1.27
CA THR A 200 -2.55 24.89 0.18
C THR A 200 -3.33 23.87 1.02
N PHE A 201 -4.31 23.19 0.43
CA PHE A 201 -5.18 22.19 1.10
C PHE A 201 -4.84 20.75 0.73
N THR A 202 -3.76 20.53 -0.02
CA THR A 202 -3.31 19.18 -0.37
C THR A 202 -2.57 18.60 0.83
N PRO A 203 -2.94 17.39 1.30
CA PRO A 203 -2.21 16.75 2.39
C PRO A 203 -0.73 16.54 2.03
N PRO A 204 0.20 16.62 3.00
CA PRO A 204 1.63 16.35 2.81
C PRO A 204 1.91 14.85 2.68
N THR A 205 1.23 14.20 1.74
CA THR A 205 1.36 12.77 1.48
C THR A 205 2.01 12.52 0.12
N VAL A 206 2.70 11.39 0.00
CA VAL A 206 3.14 10.88 -1.29
C VAL A 206 1.91 10.46 -2.05
N THR A 207 1.72 11.05 -3.21
CA THR A 207 0.63 10.68 -4.11
C THR A 207 1.18 9.78 -5.19
N TYR A 208 0.50 8.68 -5.52
CA TYR A 208 1.03 7.70 -6.45
C TYR A 208 -0.05 6.86 -7.12
N PHE A 209 0.29 6.35 -8.30
CA PHE A 209 -0.48 5.32 -8.97
C PHE A 209 0.48 4.31 -9.61
N SER A 210 0.04 3.07 -9.70
CA SER A 210 0.67 2.03 -10.49
C SER A 210 -0.42 1.22 -11.16
N GLU A 211 -0.35 1.06 -12.47
CA GLU A 211 -1.21 0.16 -13.24
C GLU A 211 -0.34 -0.95 -13.84
N THR A 212 -0.69 -2.19 -13.54
CA THR A 212 -0.04 -3.38 -14.06
C THR A 212 -1.05 -4.19 -14.87
N ASN A 213 -0.78 -4.35 -16.16
CA ASN A 213 -1.52 -5.27 -17.02
C ASN A 213 -0.74 -6.59 -17.09
N VAL A 214 -1.39 -7.71 -16.80
CA VAL A 214 -0.79 -9.05 -16.76
C VAL A 214 -1.51 -9.93 -17.78
N ASP A 215 -0.78 -10.40 -18.78
CA ASP A 215 -1.21 -11.51 -19.62
C ASP A 215 -0.75 -12.83 -18.97
N TYR A 216 -1.71 -13.63 -18.55
CA TYR A 216 -1.50 -14.85 -17.78
C TYR A 216 -1.93 -16.07 -18.58
N LYS A 217 -0.97 -16.92 -18.94
CA LYS A 217 -1.23 -18.19 -19.64
C LYS A 217 -0.82 -19.35 -18.76
N ALA A 218 -1.77 -20.21 -18.42
CA ALA A 218 -1.50 -21.39 -17.62
C ALA A 218 -2.01 -22.67 -18.26
N THR A 219 -1.26 -23.75 -18.08
CA THR A 219 -1.71 -25.12 -18.30
C THR A 219 -1.70 -25.85 -16.97
N ASN A 220 -2.85 -26.36 -16.56
CA ASN A 220 -3.02 -27.15 -15.35
C ASN A 220 -3.19 -28.63 -15.74
N ILE A 221 -2.29 -29.49 -15.28
CA ILE A 221 -2.30 -30.93 -15.54
C ILE A 221 -2.58 -31.69 -14.25
N GLY A 222 -3.64 -32.49 -14.21
CA GLY A 222 -3.97 -33.34 -13.05
C GLY A 222 -5.47 -33.38 -12.74
N ILE A 223 -5.78 -33.76 -11.50
CA ILE A 223 -7.16 -33.87 -11.02
C ILE A 223 -7.40 -32.76 -9.98
N GLU A 224 -8.42 -31.96 -10.25
CA GLU A 224 -8.86 -30.86 -9.40
C GLU A 224 -10.37 -31.02 -9.18
N THR A 225 -10.77 -31.05 -7.92
CA THR A 225 -12.20 -31.00 -7.54
C THR A 225 -12.82 -29.66 -7.97
N SER A 226 -14.15 -29.62 -8.13
CA SER A 226 -14.86 -28.36 -8.43
C SER A 226 -14.56 -27.25 -7.41
N ALA A 227 -14.49 -27.61 -6.13
CA ALA A 227 -14.13 -26.71 -5.03
C ALA A 227 -12.66 -26.23 -5.07
N ALA A 228 -11.76 -27.02 -5.66
CA ALA A 228 -10.36 -26.64 -5.84
C ALA A 228 -10.13 -25.74 -7.06
N ARG A 229 -11.12 -25.58 -7.96
CA ARG A 229 -10.98 -24.84 -9.23
C ARG A 229 -10.29 -23.49 -9.05
N TYR A 230 -9.22 -23.28 -9.82
CA TYR A 230 -8.35 -22.10 -9.83
C TYR A 230 -7.40 -21.96 -8.65
N HIS A 231 -7.38 -22.86 -7.66
CA HIS A 231 -6.62 -22.63 -6.43
C HIS A 231 -5.12 -22.39 -6.67
N ALA A 232 -4.47 -23.20 -7.51
CA ALA A 232 -3.05 -23.00 -7.83
C ALA A 232 -2.81 -21.69 -8.62
N VAL A 233 -3.74 -21.33 -9.51
CA VAL A 233 -3.65 -20.10 -10.30
C VAL A 233 -3.85 -18.87 -9.41
N SER A 234 -4.81 -18.91 -8.48
CA SER A 234 -5.11 -17.79 -7.58
C SER A 234 -3.97 -17.54 -6.61
N LEU A 235 -3.37 -18.58 -6.03
CA LEU A 235 -2.18 -18.47 -5.20
C LEU A 235 -1.00 -17.85 -5.95
N ASP A 236 -0.77 -18.29 -7.19
CA ASP A 236 0.33 -17.84 -8.04
C ASP A 236 0.17 -16.38 -8.50
N LEU A 237 -1.06 -15.95 -8.79
CA LEU A 237 -1.38 -14.55 -9.10
C LEU A 237 -1.33 -13.66 -7.86
N ALA A 238 -1.91 -14.11 -6.74
CA ALA A 238 -1.90 -13.37 -5.48
C ALA A 238 -0.47 -13.12 -4.97
N ALA A 239 0.43 -14.11 -5.09
CA ALA A 239 1.84 -13.96 -4.76
C ALA A 239 2.54 -12.89 -5.62
N GLU A 240 2.24 -12.85 -6.93
CA GLU A 240 2.83 -11.86 -7.84
C GLU A 240 2.30 -10.45 -7.55
N ILE A 241 1.00 -10.32 -7.26
CA ILE A 241 0.38 -9.04 -6.90
C ILE A 241 0.94 -8.52 -5.58
N ASP A 242 1.01 -9.36 -4.54
CA ASP A 242 1.60 -9.01 -3.24
C ASP A 242 3.06 -8.54 -3.38
N LYS A 243 3.88 -9.27 -4.15
CA LYS A 243 5.25 -8.88 -4.47
C LYS A 243 5.31 -7.52 -5.19
N GLY A 244 4.39 -7.28 -6.13
CA GLY A 244 4.28 -6.01 -6.85
C GLY A 244 3.93 -4.84 -5.93
N ILE A 245 2.93 -5.01 -5.06
CA ILE A 245 2.53 -4.02 -4.05
C ILE A 245 3.69 -3.74 -3.11
N THR A 246 4.32 -4.78 -2.57
CA THR A 246 5.45 -4.65 -1.64
C THR A 246 6.59 -3.88 -2.26
N LYS A 247 7.02 -4.28 -3.47
CA LYS A 247 8.09 -3.58 -4.21
C LYS A 247 7.76 -2.11 -4.48
N LEU A 248 6.51 -1.81 -4.84
CA LEU A 248 6.06 -0.44 -5.09
C LEU A 248 6.15 0.42 -3.82
N LEU A 249 5.56 -0.07 -2.73
CA LEU A 249 5.51 0.66 -1.46
C LEU A 249 6.90 0.78 -0.83
N ASP A 250 7.75 -0.24 -0.93
CA ASP A 250 9.13 -0.18 -0.45
C ASP A 250 9.95 0.83 -1.25
N GLY A 251 9.78 0.87 -2.57
CA GLY A 251 10.42 1.88 -3.42
C GLY A 251 10.02 3.33 -3.08
N PHE A 252 8.82 3.53 -2.52
CA PHE A 252 8.42 4.84 -1.96
C PHE A 252 8.96 5.05 -0.54
N ALA A 253 8.94 4.03 0.31
CA ALA A 253 9.45 4.09 1.69
C ALA A 253 10.96 4.38 1.75
N GLU A 254 11.73 3.94 0.74
CA GLU A 254 13.15 4.28 0.59
C GLU A 254 13.39 5.78 0.37
N LYS A 255 12.42 6.49 -0.21
CA LYS A 255 12.53 7.91 -0.59
C LYS A 255 11.79 8.85 0.34
N HIS A 256 10.73 8.35 0.97
CA HIS A 256 9.82 9.12 1.79
C HIS A 256 9.59 8.37 3.10
N PRO A 257 9.72 9.03 4.26
CA PRO A 257 9.41 8.38 5.52
C PRO A 257 7.96 7.91 5.53
N VAL A 258 7.74 6.71 6.08
CA VAL A 258 6.40 6.14 6.26
C VAL A 258 5.75 6.84 7.45
N ALA A 259 4.50 7.27 7.30
CA ALA A 259 3.73 7.76 8.43
C ALA A 259 3.35 6.57 9.31
N ILE A 260 3.83 6.57 10.56
CA ILE A 260 3.57 5.48 11.52
C ILE A 260 2.10 5.51 11.96
N GLU A 261 1.55 6.71 12.16
CA GLU A 261 0.12 6.92 12.42
C GLU A 261 -0.26 8.33 11.95
N SER A 262 -1.45 8.49 11.36
CA SER A 262 -1.98 9.82 11.04
C SER A 262 -2.47 10.48 12.33
N PRO A 263 -1.97 11.66 12.72
CA PRO A 263 -2.42 12.32 13.94
C PRO A 263 -3.94 12.53 13.94
N PRO A 264 -4.65 12.20 15.04
CA PRO A 264 -6.11 12.30 15.10
C PRO A 264 -6.62 13.72 14.83
N GLU A 265 -5.82 14.75 15.15
CA GLU A 265 -6.14 16.16 14.90
C GLU A 265 -6.34 16.47 13.40
N PHE A 266 -5.72 15.67 12.52
CA PHE A 266 -5.84 15.78 11.07
C PHE A 266 -6.75 14.72 10.46
N SER A 267 -7.58 14.08 11.28
CA SER A 267 -8.66 13.17 10.88
C SER A 267 -10.01 13.86 11.09
N PRO A 268 -10.40 14.81 10.23
CA PRO A 268 -11.61 15.58 10.45
C PRO A 268 -12.87 14.71 10.32
N PRO A 269 -13.99 15.11 10.96
CA PRO A 269 -15.25 14.40 10.80
C PRO A 269 -15.71 14.41 9.34
N TYR A 270 -16.36 13.33 8.94
CA TYR A 270 -16.90 13.19 7.59
C TYR A 270 -17.95 14.26 7.30
N ALA A 271 -17.85 14.87 6.12
CA ALA A 271 -18.91 15.69 5.54
C ALA A 271 -19.49 14.96 4.31
N PRO A 272 -20.81 14.86 4.13
CA PRO A 272 -21.36 14.28 2.92
C PRO A 272 -21.05 15.16 1.69
N PRO A 273 -20.78 14.56 0.51
CA PRO A 273 -20.62 15.33 -0.71
C PRO A 273 -21.94 16.01 -1.12
N PRO A 274 -21.91 17.09 -1.91
CA PRO A 274 -23.11 17.67 -2.52
C PRO A 274 -23.84 16.66 -3.41
N GLU A 275 -25.17 16.76 -3.47
CA GLU A 275 -25.98 16.01 -4.42
C GLU A 275 -26.13 16.84 -5.71
N TRP A 276 -25.47 16.40 -6.78
CA TRP A 276 -25.60 17.03 -8.09
C TRP A 276 -26.55 16.25 -8.99
N SER A 277 -27.44 16.95 -9.69
CA SER A 277 -28.38 16.33 -10.63
C SER A 277 -27.68 15.63 -11.79
N PHE A 278 -26.57 16.18 -12.31
CA PHE A 278 -25.83 15.59 -13.43
C PHE A 278 -25.32 14.17 -13.12
N LEU A 279 -25.05 13.83 -11.85
CA LEU A 279 -24.65 12.48 -11.47
C LEU A 279 -25.78 11.49 -11.75
N ASN A 280 -27.01 11.83 -11.40
CA ASN A 280 -28.18 10.99 -11.68
C ASN A 280 -28.46 10.91 -13.18
N GLU A 281 -28.34 12.03 -13.89
CA GLU A 281 -28.59 12.06 -15.33
C GLU A 281 -27.53 11.31 -16.17
N LEU A 282 -26.32 11.16 -15.64
CA LEU A 282 -25.24 10.36 -16.24
C LEU A 282 -25.26 8.91 -15.73
N GLU A 283 -26.25 8.53 -14.92
CA GLU A 283 -26.34 7.21 -14.27
C GLU A 283 -25.05 6.86 -13.51
N ALA A 284 -24.45 7.85 -12.85
CA ALA A 284 -23.16 7.70 -12.22
C ALA A 284 -23.26 6.85 -10.95
N GLN A 285 -22.50 5.76 -10.91
CA GLN A 285 -22.35 4.91 -9.74
C GLN A 285 -21.33 5.53 -8.79
N ARG A 286 -21.73 5.76 -7.54
CA ARG A 286 -20.78 6.11 -6.48
C ARG A 286 -19.95 4.88 -6.14
N LEU A 287 -18.63 5.02 -6.13
CA LEU A 287 -17.68 3.93 -5.89
C LEU A 287 -17.15 3.97 -4.46
N VAL A 288 -16.79 5.17 -3.99
CA VAL A 288 -16.35 5.41 -2.61
C VAL A 288 -16.83 6.77 -2.13
N SER A 289 -17.06 6.91 -0.82
CA SER A 289 -17.37 8.19 -0.17
C SER A 289 -17.01 8.12 1.30
N GLY A 290 -15.98 8.83 1.73
CA GLY A 290 -15.51 8.77 3.12
C GLY A 290 -14.55 9.90 3.48
N CYS A 291 -14.07 9.93 4.71
CA CYS A 291 -13.02 10.87 5.14
C CYS A 291 -11.63 10.25 4.96
N SER A 292 -10.61 11.09 4.85
CA SER A 292 -9.21 10.64 4.84
C SER A 292 -8.33 11.67 5.55
N PHE A 293 -7.03 11.41 5.64
CA PHE A 293 -6.09 12.36 6.23
C PHE A 293 -6.22 13.76 5.59
N MET A 294 -6.48 14.77 6.43
CA MET A 294 -6.77 16.17 6.08
C MET A 294 -7.97 16.41 5.14
N ARG A 295 -8.81 15.41 4.91
CA ARG A 295 -9.98 15.50 4.02
C ARG A 295 -11.24 15.07 4.75
N ARG A 296 -12.20 15.99 4.85
CA ARG A 296 -13.54 15.73 5.37
C ARG A 296 -14.30 14.78 4.45
N THR A 297 -14.02 14.86 3.15
CA THR A 297 -14.69 14.05 2.14
C THR A 297 -13.75 13.79 0.97
N VAL A 298 -13.68 12.53 0.55
CA VAL A 298 -13.35 12.15 -0.81
C VAL A 298 -14.48 11.27 -1.30
N ALA A 299 -15.13 11.68 -2.37
CA ALA A 299 -16.18 10.90 -3.01
C ALA A 299 -15.83 10.72 -4.49
N VAL A 300 -15.98 9.50 -4.98
CA VAL A 300 -15.65 9.12 -6.36
C VAL A 300 -16.87 8.47 -6.98
N TRP A 301 -17.25 8.93 -8.17
CA TRP A 301 -18.27 8.31 -9.00
C TRP A 301 -17.65 7.91 -10.33
N SER A 302 -18.19 6.86 -10.95
CA SER A 302 -17.93 6.52 -12.34
C SER A 302 -19.22 6.47 -13.14
N PHE A 303 -19.09 6.75 -14.43
CA PHE A 303 -20.16 6.53 -15.41
C PHE A 303 -19.53 6.20 -16.76
N ALA A 304 -20.29 5.51 -17.62
CA ALA A 304 -19.86 5.16 -18.96
C ALA A 304 -20.72 5.90 -19.99
N VAL A 305 -20.08 6.57 -20.96
CA VAL A 305 -20.79 7.19 -22.08
C VAL A 305 -20.37 6.57 -23.40
N SER A 306 -21.37 6.29 -24.23
CA SER A 306 -21.18 5.83 -25.61
C SER A 306 -21.43 7.01 -26.55
N LYS A 307 -20.58 7.18 -27.58
CA LYS A 307 -20.77 8.14 -28.68
C LYS A 307 -20.86 9.64 -28.29
N THR A 308 -20.69 9.99 -27.02
CA THR A 308 -20.65 11.38 -26.55
C THR A 308 -19.22 11.87 -26.53
N SER A 309 -18.97 13.09 -27.02
CA SER A 309 -17.61 13.65 -27.00
C SER A 309 -17.21 14.02 -25.57
N GLN A 310 -15.91 13.95 -25.27
CA GLN A 310 -15.39 14.38 -23.96
C GLN A 310 -15.78 15.84 -23.66
N HIS A 311 -15.78 16.70 -24.67
CA HIS A 311 -16.15 18.09 -24.53
C HIS A 311 -17.61 18.27 -24.11
N ASP A 312 -18.53 17.47 -24.66
CA ASP A 312 -19.95 17.53 -24.28
C ASP A 312 -20.19 17.06 -22.85
N VAL A 313 -19.48 16.00 -22.42
CA VAL A 313 -19.50 15.53 -21.02
C VAL A 313 -19.02 16.64 -20.08
N TYR A 314 -17.90 17.27 -20.43
CA TYR A 314 -17.29 18.31 -19.61
C TYR A 314 -18.15 19.57 -19.56
N ARG A 315 -18.74 19.97 -20.69
CA ARG A 315 -19.67 21.10 -20.76
C ARG A 315 -20.90 20.87 -19.88
N ARG A 316 -21.53 19.69 -19.97
CA ARG A 316 -22.70 19.36 -19.13
C ARG A 316 -22.41 19.50 -17.63
N ILE A 317 -21.26 19.00 -17.19
CA ILE A 317 -20.85 19.08 -15.78
C ILE A 317 -20.52 20.52 -15.39
N THR A 318 -19.79 21.25 -16.22
CA THR A 318 -19.41 22.65 -15.95
C THR A 318 -20.61 23.59 -15.91
N ASP A 319 -21.56 23.46 -16.83
CA ASP A 319 -22.82 24.24 -16.85
C ASP A 319 -23.63 24.05 -15.56
N GLU A 320 -23.60 22.85 -14.97
CA GLU A 320 -24.26 22.58 -13.69
C GLU A 320 -23.50 23.16 -12.50
N LEU A 321 -22.18 22.96 -12.46
CA LEU A 321 -21.37 23.52 -11.40
C LEU A 321 -21.43 25.06 -11.40
N GLU A 322 -21.48 25.70 -12.57
CA GLU A 322 -21.67 27.15 -12.68
C GLU A 322 -23.03 27.60 -12.11
N ARG A 323 -24.12 26.87 -12.41
CA ARG A 323 -25.45 27.11 -11.80
C ARG A 323 -25.41 27.00 -10.27
N GLU A 324 -24.60 26.10 -9.73
CA GLU A 324 -24.33 25.92 -8.29
C GLU A 324 -23.31 26.92 -7.72
N GLY A 325 -22.94 27.94 -8.49
CA GLY A 325 -22.05 29.04 -8.07
C GLY A 325 -20.56 28.71 -8.08
N TRP A 326 -20.13 27.65 -8.75
CA TRP A 326 -18.71 27.37 -8.97
C TRP A 326 -18.15 28.28 -10.07
N LYS A 327 -16.92 28.76 -9.87
CA LYS A 327 -16.21 29.53 -10.90
C LYS A 327 -15.46 28.58 -11.81
N ILE A 328 -15.87 28.49 -13.07
CA ILE A 328 -15.25 27.62 -14.06
C ILE A 328 -14.04 28.34 -14.69
N PRO A 329 -12.83 27.78 -14.64
CA PRO A 329 -11.68 28.35 -15.35
C PRO A 329 -11.92 28.37 -16.86
N GLU A 330 -11.56 29.45 -17.56
CA GLU A 330 -11.78 29.58 -19.02
C GLU A 330 -11.17 28.42 -19.84
N ALA A 331 -10.03 27.88 -19.39
CA ALA A 331 -9.35 26.77 -20.06
C ALA A 331 -9.97 25.38 -19.81
N ALA A 332 -10.89 25.24 -18.85
CA ALA A 332 -11.33 23.94 -18.35
C ALA A 332 -12.00 23.08 -19.45
N ALA A 333 -12.77 23.69 -20.36
CA ALA A 333 -13.52 22.94 -21.37
C ALA A 333 -12.65 22.30 -22.48
N GLU A 334 -11.38 22.71 -22.60
CA GLU A 334 -10.43 22.19 -23.61
C GLU A 334 -9.38 21.24 -23.03
N GLU A 335 -9.37 21.05 -21.70
CA GLU A 335 -8.38 20.21 -21.03
C GLU A 335 -8.67 18.71 -21.16
N LEU A 336 -7.62 17.89 -21.01
CA LEU A 336 -7.74 16.43 -20.92
C LEU A 336 -8.47 15.97 -19.64
N MET A 337 -8.57 16.86 -18.65
CA MET A 337 -9.24 16.67 -17.37
C MET A 337 -9.84 18.01 -16.93
N LEU A 338 -11.03 17.99 -16.33
CA LEU A 338 -11.54 19.14 -15.59
C LEU A 338 -11.03 19.15 -14.17
N ARG A 339 -10.58 20.30 -13.69
CA ARG A 339 -10.35 20.54 -12.26
C ARG A 339 -10.87 21.91 -11.86
N ILE A 340 -11.85 21.93 -10.96
CA ILE A 340 -12.61 23.12 -10.60
C ILE A 340 -12.53 23.30 -9.08
N PRO A 341 -11.67 24.20 -8.58
CA PRO A 341 -11.57 24.48 -7.15
C PRO A 341 -12.62 25.50 -6.68
N ARG A 342 -13.10 25.35 -5.44
CA ARG A 342 -13.91 26.33 -4.71
C ARG A 342 -13.49 26.35 -3.23
N GLY A 343 -12.53 27.22 -2.90
CA GLY A 343 -11.90 27.24 -1.58
C GLY A 343 -11.16 25.93 -1.30
N GLN A 344 -11.54 25.24 -0.22
CA GLN A 344 -11.02 23.93 0.17
C GLN A 344 -11.68 22.75 -0.57
N GLN A 345 -12.73 23.01 -1.34
CA GLN A 345 -13.42 22.00 -2.13
C GLN A 345 -12.83 21.94 -3.55
N THR A 346 -12.83 20.77 -4.17
CA THR A 346 -12.41 20.59 -5.57
C THR A 346 -13.28 19.51 -6.22
N VAL A 347 -13.66 19.76 -7.48
CA VAL A 347 -14.23 18.74 -8.37
C VAL A 347 -13.21 18.44 -9.46
N GLU A 348 -12.89 17.16 -9.66
CA GLU A 348 -12.06 16.66 -10.76
C GLU A 348 -12.91 15.75 -11.65
N VAL A 349 -12.80 15.89 -12.97
CA VAL A 349 -13.43 14.98 -13.93
C VAL A 349 -12.41 14.56 -14.97
N PHE A 350 -12.17 13.25 -15.10
CA PHE A 350 -11.27 12.72 -16.11
C PHE A 350 -11.81 11.43 -16.69
N ARG A 351 -11.43 11.17 -17.93
CA ARG A 351 -11.62 9.89 -18.57
C ARG A 351 -10.61 8.87 -18.05
N GLN A 352 -11.04 7.62 -17.83
CA GLN A 352 -10.14 6.51 -17.59
C GLN A 352 -9.22 6.33 -18.81
N GLN A 353 -7.91 6.54 -18.63
CA GLN A 353 -6.95 6.25 -19.68
C GLN A 353 -6.70 4.75 -19.70
N SER A 354 -7.18 4.06 -20.73
CA SER A 354 -6.73 2.70 -20.99
C SER A 354 -5.25 2.77 -21.37
N SER A 355 -4.38 1.98 -20.76
CA SER A 355 -3.02 1.77 -21.24
C SER A 355 -2.93 0.48 -22.09
N GLY A 356 -1.89 0.35 -22.92
CA GLY A 356 -1.62 -0.86 -23.71
C GLY A 356 -2.50 -1.10 -24.95
N ALA A 357 -2.62 -2.36 -25.37
CA ALA A 357 -3.35 -2.76 -26.59
C ALA A 357 -4.86 -2.40 -26.54
N ALA A 358 -5.46 -2.39 -25.35
CA ALA A 358 -6.84 -1.92 -25.14
C ALA A 358 -7.01 -0.44 -25.52
N ALA A 359 -6.00 0.40 -25.27
CA ALA A 359 -5.99 1.81 -25.67
C ALA A 359 -5.94 2.00 -27.19
N GLN A 360 -5.22 1.12 -27.89
CA GLN A 360 -5.13 1.14 -29.35
C GLN A 360 -6.44 0.69 -29.99
N ASN A 361 -7.09 -0.34 -29.44
CA ASN A 361 -8.39 -0.81 -29.94
C ASN A 361 -9.51 0.20 -29.65
N ALA A 362 -9.54 0.80 -28.46
CA ALA A 362 -10.52 1.82 -28.07
C ALA A 362 -10.37 3.16 -28.83
N LYS A 363 -9.17 3.47 -29.36
CA LYS A 363 -9.00 4.62 -30.26
C LYS A 363 -9.62 4.39 -31.64
N ASN A 364 -9.74 3.14 -32.07
CA ASN A 364 -10.20 2.79 -33.42
C ASN A 364 -11.70 2.45 -33.47
N ASP A 365 -12.33 2.17 -32.33
CA ASP A 365 -13.74 1.82 -32.26
C ASP A 365 -14.54 2.80 -31.39
N ALA A 366 -15.25 3.72 -32.04
CA ALA A 366 -16.12 4.71 -31.40
C ALA A 366 -17.35 4.08 -30.69
N SER A 367 -17.55 2.76 -30.82
CA SER A 367 -18.65 2.04 -30.16
C SER A 367 -18.34 1.59 -28.73
N ILE A 368 -17.06 1.58 -28.31
CA ILE A 368 -16.69 1.16 -26.96
C ILE A 368 -17.03 2.29 -25.98
N PRO A 369 -17.89 2.04 -24.97
CA PRO A 369 -18.22 3.03 -23.94
C PRO A 369 -16.96 3.53 -23.24
N GLN A 370 -16.87 4.84 -23.04
CA GLN A 370 -15.76 5.47 -22.33
C GLN A 370 -16.16 5.71 -20.88
N THR A 371 -15.37 5.18 -19.95
CA THR A 371 -15.55 5.41 -18.51
C THR A 371 -14.95 6.74 -18.10
N TYR A 372 -15.73 7.53 -17.37
CA TYR A 372 -15.32 8.77 -16.74
C TYR A 372 -15.42 8.63 -15.23
N PHE A 373 -14.57 9.38 -14.53
CA PHE A 373 -14.62 9.52 -13.08
C PHE A 373 -14.92 10.97 -12.72
N VAL A 374 -15.78 11.15 -11.72
CA VAL A 374 -15.99 12.43 -11.01
C VAL A 374 -15.43 12.25 -9.61
N VAL A 375 -14.55 13.14 -9.18
CA VAL A 375 -13.96 13.12 -7.85
C VAL A 375 -14.27 14.43 -7.15
N PHE A 376 -15.02 14.34 -6.06
CA PHE A 376 -15.20 15.45 -5.15
C PHE A 376 -14.23 15.31 -3.97
N THR A 377 -13.54 16.38 -3.63
CA THR A 377 -12.73 16.47 -2.43
C THR A 377 -13.14 17.69 -1.62
N ASP A 378 -13.35 17.50 -0.32
CA ASP A 378 -13.52 18.57 0.66
C ASP A 378 -12.41 18.45 1.72
N SER A 379 -11.42 19.32 1.63
CA SER A 379 -10.30 19.35 2.58
C SER A 379 -10.65 20.06 3.88
N MET A 380 -9.78 19.93 4.90
CA MET A 380 -9.81 20.81 6.06
C MET A 380 -9.69 22.28 5.65
N THR A 381 -10.41 23.16 6.35
CA THR A 381 -10.29 24.61 6.20
C THR A 381 -8.96 25.11 6.79
N PRO A 382 -8.45 26.32 6.42
CA PRO A 382 -7.24 26.88 7.02
C PRO A 382 -7.32 26.92 8.55
N ARG A 383 -8.47 27.33 9.08
CA ARG A 383 -8.72 27.39 10.52
C ARG A 383 -8.60 26.01 11.19
N GLN A 384 -9.15 24.97 10.59
CA GLN A 384 -9.05 23.61 11.13
C GLN A 384 -7.61 23.09 11.09
N ILE A 385 -6.86 23.42 10.04
CA ILE A 385 -5.44 23.06 9.93
C ILE A 385 -4.64 23.77 11.02
N ASP A 386 -4.89 25.05 11.24
CA ASP A 386 -4.24 25.83 12.30
C ASP A 386 -4.60 25.28 13.69
N GLU A 387 -5.88 25.01 13.97
CA GLU A 387 -6.35 24.40 15.22
C GLU A 387 -5.68 23.02 15.47
N ALA A 388 -5.58 22.19 14.44
CA ALA A 388 -4.90 20.89 14.51
C ALA A 388 -3.39 21.04 14.78
N LEU A 389 -2.73 22.01 14.13
CA LEU A 389 -1.32 22.31 14.39
C LEU A 389 -1.09 22.82 15.81
N GLN A 390 -1.98 23.67 16.34
CA GLN A 390 -1.90 24.13 17.73
C GLN A 390 -2.02 22.96 18.71
N ALA A 391 -2.98 22.06 18.49
CA ALA A 391 -3.13 20.85 19.31
C ALA A 391 -1.88 19.94 19.25
N LEU A 392 -1.23 19.80 18.08
CA LEU A 392 0.05 19.09 17.98
C LEU A 392 1.16 19.74 18.81
N LEU A 393 1.25 21.07 18.80
CA LEU A 393 2.26 21.81 19.56
C LEU A 393 1.98 21.70 21.07
N ASP A 394 0.71 21.72 21.48
CA ASP A 394 0.30 21.64 22.89
C ASP A 394 0.58 20.28 23.53
N ARG A 395 0.50 19.19 22.75
CA ARG A 395 0.85 17.84 23.21
C ARG A 395 2.33 17.49 23.00
N GLU A 396 3.15 18.47 22.62
CA GLU A 396 4.58 18.30 22.33
C GLU A 396 4.86 17.19 21.31
N ALA A 397 4.10 17.17 20.20
CA ALA A 397 4.24 16.13 19.18
C ALA A 397 5.67 16.09 18.61
N PRO A 398 6.21 14.89 18.29
CA PRO A 398 7.57 14.76 17.75
C PRO A 398 7.80 15.65 16.52
N GLU A 399 9.02 16.18 16.38
CA GLU A 399 9.39 17.04 15.25
C GLU A 399 9.14 16.37 13.89
N SER A 400 9.33 15.05 13.80
CA SER A 400 9.07 14.23 12.61
C SER A 400 7.61 14.25 12.14
N VAL A 401 6.68 14.52 13.07
CA VAL A 401 5.26 14.76 12.81
C VAL A 401 5.02 16.22 12.44
N LEU A 402 5.54 17.16 13.23
CA LEU A 402 5.35 18.59 13.00
C LEU A 402 5.85 19.05 11.62
N VAL A 403 7.02 18.56 11.18
CA VAL A 403 7.65 18.96 9.91
C VAL A 403 6.83 18.61 8.68
N GLN A 404 5.88 17.68 8.79
CA GLN A 404 4.96 17.34 7.70
C GLN A 404 4.07 18.55 7.35
N PHE A 405 3.86 19.46 8.30
CA PHE A 405 3.02 20.64 8.17
C PHE A 405 3.84 21.93 8.04
N ALA A 406 5.11 21.83 7.65
CA ALA A 406 6.00 22.99 7.58
C ALA A 406 5.47 24.12 6.68
N ASP A 407 4.76 23.76 5.61
CA ASP A 407 4.16 24.71 4.68
C ASP A 407 3.07 25.60 5.31
N VAL A 408 2.47 25.17 6.42
CA VAL A 408 1.42 25.94 7.13
C VAL A 408 1.91 26.54 8.45
N TRP A 409 3.16 26.28 8.85
CA TRP A 409 3.69 26.81 10.10
C TRP A 409 3.70 28.35 10.14
N PHE A 410 3.75 29.04 8.99
CA PHE A 410 3.79 30.50 8.96
C PHE A 410 2.58 31.15 9.65
N ASN A 411 1.40 30.51 9.62
CA ASN A 411 0.20 30.95 10.34
C ASN A 411 0.40 30.92 11.87
N SER A 412 1.29 30.04 12.34
CA SER A 412 1.54 29.76 13.75
C SER A 412 3.00 30.03 14.15
N LYS A 413 3.71 30.88 13.38
CA LYS A 413 5.16 31.12 13.53
C LYS A 413 5.61 31.35 14.99
N PRO A 414 4.98 32.23 15.79
CA PRO A 414 5.42 32.48 17.16
C PRO A 414 5.38 31.23 18.05
N ARG A 415 4.34 30.39 17.88
CA ARG A 415 4.16 29.16 18.64
C ARG A 415 5.13 28.07 18.22
N VAL A 416 5.38 27.93 16.92
CA VAL A 416 6.38 26.99 16.39
C VAL A 416 7.80 27.38 16.84
N LEU A 417 8.13 28.67 16.81
CA LEU A 417 9.42 29.14 17.34
C LEU A 417 9.56 28.90 18.84
N GLU A 418 8.50 29.10 19.63
CA GLU A 418 8.52 28.81 21.06
C GLU A 418 8.71 27.31 21.33
N TYR A 419 8.01 26.46 20.59
CA TYR A 419 8.22 25.01 20.61
C TYR A 419 9.69 24.65 20.35
N PHE A 420 10.31 25.22 19.30
CA PHE A 420 11.71 24.93 18.94
C PHE A 420 12.76 25.56 19.88
N LYS A 421 12.39 26.49 20.76
CA LYS A 421 13.27 26.92 21.86
C LYS A 421 13.38 25.86 22.95
N GLN A 422 12.27 25.17 23.21
CA GLN A 422 12.18 24.13 24.23
C GLN A 422 12.66 22.77 23.69
N HIS A 423 12.43 22.54 22.39
CA HIS A 423 12.78 21.32 21.67
C HIS A 423 13.67 21.69 20.46
N PRO A 424 14.99 21.85 20.63
CA PRO A 424 15.86 22.27 19.55
C PRO A 424 15.70 21.38 18.30
N PRO A 425 15.49 21.98 17.10
CA PRO A 425 15.20 21.21 15.89
C PRO A 425 16.39 20.33 15.49
N GLN A 426 16.09 19.05 15.24
CA GLN A 426 17.01 18.00 14.83
C GLN A 426 16.80 17.59 13.36
N LEU A 427 15.77 18.11 12.69
CA LEU A 427 15.56 17.91 11.26
C LEU A 427 16.05 19.12 10.47
N MET A 428 16.72 18.83 9.36
CA MET A 428 17.27 19.83 8.45
C MET A 428 16.18 20.78 7.91
N THR A 429 15.02 20.25 7.51
CA THR A 429 13.90 21.08 7.04
C THR A 429 13.45 22.07 8.10
N SER A 430 13.27 21.63 9.36
CA SER A 430 12.90 22.52 10.46
C SER A 430 13.95 23.60 10.69
N LEU A 431 15.24 23.24 10.70
CA LEU A 431 16.35 24.19 10.83
C LEU A 431 16.37 25.23 9.70
N MET A 432 16.06 24.83 8.46
CA MET A 432 15.96 25.75 7.33
C MET A 432 14.81 26.75 7.50
N HIS A 433 13.64 26.30 7.94
CA HIS A 433 12.51 27.20 8.24
C HIS A 433 12.84 28.15 9.39
N VAL A 434 13.41 27.64 10.48
CA VAL A 434 13.83 28.46 11.63
C VAL A 434 14.88 29.49 11.23
N ALA A 435 15.86 29.11 10.40
CA ALA A 435 16.88 30.03 9.89
C ALA A 435 16.27 31.19 9.09
N ARG A 436 15.37 30.89 8.15
CA ARG A 436 14.67 31.92 7.36
C ARG A 436 13.86 32.86 8.23
N TRP A 437 13.18 32.34 9.25
CA TRP A 437 12.43 33.19 10.18
C TRP A 437 13.31 34.05 11.06
N GLN A 438 14.43 33.50 11.55
CA GLN A 438 15.43 34.26 12.30
C GLN A 438 16.01 35.39 11.45
N LEU A 439 16.32 35.12 10.18
CA LEU A 439 16.79 36.12 9.22
C LEU A 439 15.74 37.23 9.00
N ALA A 440 14.47 36.85 8.79
CA ALA A 440 13.36 37.79 8.64
C ALA A 440 13.13 38.65 9.89
N ASP A 441 13.46 38.13 11.08
CA ASP A 441 13.40 38.86 12.35
C ASP A 441 14.69 39.69 12.63
N GLY A 442 15.64 39.74 11.69
CA GLY A 442 16.91 40.47 11.85
C GLY A 442 17.97 39.76 12.70
N ARG A 443 17.73 38.52 13.13
CA ARG A 443 18.65 37.71 13.97
C ARG A 443 19.64 36.91 13.11
N ARG A 444 20.51 37.62 12.39
CA ARG A 444 21.42 37.02 11.39
C ARG A 444 22.34 35.92 11.95
N ASP A 445 22.96 36.14 13.11
CA ASP A 445 23.88 35.18 13.71
C ASP A 445 23.18 33.88 14.14
N GLU A 446 21.92 33.96 14.56
CA GLU A 446 21.11 32.77 14.85
C GLU A 446 20.75 32.03 13.55
N ALA A 447 20.35 32.77 12.51
CA ALA A 447 20.03 32.22 11.20
C ALA A 447 21.23 31.47 10.59
N GLN A 448 22.44 32.06 10.68
CA GLN A 448 23.68 31.42 10.24
C GLN A 448 23.96 30.12 11.01
N ARG A 449 23.80 30.12 12.33
CA ARG A 449 23.96 28.91 13.15
C ARG A 449 22.96 27.81 12.77
N SER A 450 21.70 28.17 12.54
CA SER A 450 20.66 27.23 12.08
C SER A 450 20.97 26.67 10.68
N ALA A 451 21.44 27.51 9.75
CA ALA A 451 21.85 27.09 8.41
C ALA A 451 23.07 26.14 8.44
N LEU A 452 24.07 26.40 9.29
CA LEU A 452 25.23 25.51 9.48
C LEU A 452 24.83 24.16 10.09
N ARG A 453 23.86 24.15 11.02
CA ARG A 453 23.28 22.91 11.57
C ARG A 453 22.52 22.12 10.50
N ALA A 454 21.72 22.79 9.67
CA ALA A 454 21.03 22.16 8.54
C ALA A 454 22.03 21.54 7.56
N HIS A 455 23.12 22.25 7.26
CA HIS A 455 24.23 21.75 6.43
C HIS A 455 24.92 20.52 7.04
N ALA A 456 25.17 20.53 8.35
CA ALA A 456 25.75 19.38 9.03
C ALA A 456 24.87 18.13 8.88
N LEU A 457 23.56 18.25 9.10
CA LEU A 457 22.60 17.16 8.88
C LEU A 457 22.56 16.71 7.42
N GLN A 458 22.55 17.64 6.47
CA GLN A 458 22.53 17.33 5.04
C GLN A 458 23.74 16.45 4.65
N ARG A 459 24.93 16.80 5.16
CA ARG A 459 26.16 16.04 4.91
C ARG A 459 26.07 14.63 5.49
N ILE A 460 25.52 14.47 6.70
CA ILE A 460 25.38 13.15 7.35
C ILE A 460 24.28 12.28 6.73
N ALA A 461 23.13 12.85 6.37
CA ALA A 461 21.94 12.10 5.98
C ALA A 461 21.98 11.53 4.55
N ARG A 462 22.94 11.98 3.72
CA ARG A 462 22.98 11.95 2.25
C ARG A 462 22.00 12.97 1.63
N PRO A 463 22.45 13.74 0.62
CA PRO A 463 21.60 14.73 -0.02
C PRO A 463 20.52 14.07 -0.88
N HIS A 464 19.27 14.48 -0.69
CA HIS A 464 18.30 14.49 -1.79
C HIS A 464 18.73 15.61 -2.74
N SER A 465 18.75 15.35 -4.05
CA SER A 465 19.34 16.25 -5.04
C SER A 465 18.77 17.67 -5.02
N GLY A 466 17.48 17.85 -4.68
CA GLY A 466 16.83 19.17 -4.60
C GLY A 466 17.17 19.99 -3.34
N ILE A 467 17.57 19.35 -2.25
CA ILE A 467 17.79 20.05 -0.97
C ILE A 467 19.09 20.86 -1.00
N SER A 468 20.09 20.42 -1.79
CA SER A 468 21.38 21.10 -1.82
C SER A 468 21.32 22.49 -2.44
N SER A 469 20.46 22.73 -3.43
CA SER A 469 20.27 24.07 -3.99
C SER A 469 19.59 24.98 -2.98
N THR A 470 18.51 24.52 -2.35
CA THR A 470 17.75 25.30 -1.36
C THR A 470 18.61 25.68 -0.14
N LEU A 471 19.47 24.78 0.32
CA LEU A 471 20.40 25.08 1.42
C LEU A 471 21.50 26.05 0.99
N LYS A 472 21.98 25.97 -0.25
CA LYS A 472 22.96 26.92 -0.79
C LYS A 472 22.36 28.31 -0.91
N GLU A 473 21.14 28.43 -1.42
CA GLU A 473 20.37 29.67 -1.46
C GLU A 473 20.19 30.24 -0.04
N LEU A 474 19.78 29.41 0.92
CA LEU A 474 19.69 29.83 2.32
C LEU A 474 21.03 30.32 2.89
N ALA A 475 22.14 29.63 2.57
CA ALA A 475 23.47 30.02 2.99
C ALA A 475 23.84 31.42 2.45
N GLU A 476 23.57 31.67 1.17
CA GLU A 476 23.76 32.99 0.54
C GLU A 476 22.87 34.06 1.20
N GLU A 477 21.58 33.76 1.45
CA GLU A 477 20.64 34.66 2.14
C GLU A 477 21.13 35.07 3.53
N VAL A 478 21.68 34.14 4.32
CA VAL A 478 22.22 34.42 5.66
C VAL A 478 23.65 34.98 5.63
N GLY A 479 24.29 35.09 4.46
CA GLY A 479 25.64 35.63 4.28
C GLY A 479 26.76 34.65 4.65
N ILE A 480 26.61 33.38 4.32
CA ILE A 480 27.68 32.37 4.37
C ILE A 480 28.23 32.21 2.95
N ASP A 481 29.39 32.80 2.68
CA ASP A 481 30.01 32.80 1.34
C ASP A 481 30.31 31.37 0.83
N LYS A 482 30.71 30.48 1.75
CA LYS A 482 30.99 29.08 1.45
C LYS A 482 30.63 28.20 2.64
N LEU A 483 29.74 27.23 2.40
CA LEU A 483 29.45 26.19 3.38
C LEU A 483 30.70 25.34 3.64
N PRO A 484 31.02 25.02 4.91
CA PRO A 484 32.25 24.29 5.24
C PRO A 484 32.19 22.85 4.74
N ASP A 485 33.30 22.34 4.19
CA ASP A 485 33.37 20.96 3.68
C ASP A 485 33.21 19.92 4.81
N LEU A 486 33.72 20.26 6.00
CA LEU A 486 33.58 19.54 7.25
C LEU A 486 32.96 20.47 8.30
N PRO A 487 31.73 20.19 8.78
CA PRO A 487 31.12 20.94 9.87
C PRO A 487 31.93 20.84 11.17
N ASP A 488 31.86 21.87 12.01
CA ASP A 488 32.52 21.88 13.31
C ASP A 488 31.87 20.84 14.27
N PRO A 489 32.64 20.13 15.11
CA PRO A 489 32.10 19.15 16.05
C PRO A 489 31.01 19.67 16.98
N SER A 490 31.11 20.93 17.43
CA SER A 490 30.10 21.56 18.28
C SER A 490 28.74 21.69 17.59
N VAL A 491 28.72 21.74 16.25
CA VAL A 491 27.49 21.76 15.46
C VAL A 491 26.76 20.42 15.57
N PHE A 492 27.50 19.30 15.61
CA PHE A 492 26.93 17.96 15.72
C PHE A 492 26.27 17.71 17.08
N GLU A 493 26.92 18.12 18.16
CA GLU A 493 26.34 18.04 19.50
C GLU A 493 25.03 18.84 19.57
N ALA A 494 25.00 20.02 18.97
CA ALA A 494 23.83 20.89 18.96
C ALA A 494 22.62 20.38 18.13
N ILE A 495 22.82 19.38 17.27
CA ILE A 495 21.74 18.70 16.51
C ILE A 495 21.47 17.29 17.03
N GLY A 496 22.00 16.93 18.20
CA GLY A 496 21.74 15.66 18.88
C GLY A 496 22.54 14.47 18.34
N VAL A 497 23.65 14.71 17.63
CA VAL A 497 24.62 13.64 17.31
C VAL A 497 25.37 13.28 18.58
N ILE A 498 25.44 11.98 18.86
CA ILE A 498 26.11 11.45 20.04
C ILE A 498 27.58 11.21 19.72
N ASP A 499 28.48 11.80 20.50
CA ASP A 499 29.93 11.59 20.37
C ASP A 499 30.39 10.35 21.15
N LEU A 500 30.71 9.27 20.44
CA LEU A 500 31.18 8.02 21.04
C LEU A 500 32.69 7.95 21.24
N ARG A 501 33.44 8.96 20.78
CA ARG A 501 34.90 9.01 20.96
C ARG A 501 35.29 9.14 22.43
N ASN A 502 34.39 9.66 23.26
CA ASN A 502 34.61 9.91 24.69
C ASN A 502 34.54 8.67 25.58
N GLY A 503 34.25 7.48 25.04
CA GLY A 503 34.27 6.26 25.85
C GLY A 503 32.95 5.92 26.56
N ASN A 504 32.06 6.89 26.76
CA ASN A 504 30.89 6.70 27.62
C ASN A 504 29.80 5.82 26.98
N PRO A 505 29.11 4.98 27.77
CA PRO A 505 27.87 4.34 27.32
C PRO A 505 26.78 5.40 27.14
N VAL A 506 25.91 5.18 26.18
CA VAL A 506 24.80 6.11 25.88
C VAL A 506 23.52 5.33 25.70
N THR A 507 22.44 5.84 26.28
CA THR A 507 21.10 5.30 26.08
C THR A 507 20.22 6.40 25.52
N ARG A 508 19.50 6.11 24.43
CA ARG A 508 18.55 7.04 23.82
C ARG A 508 17.29 6.28 23.44
N THR A 509 16.13 6.84 23.81
CA THR A 509 14.86 6.39 23.26
C THR A 509 14.63 7.02 21.90
N VAL A 510 14.27 6.22 20.91
CA VAL A 510 13.92 6.64 19.55
C VAL A 510 12.63 5.97 19.12
N ASP A 511 11.88 6.60 18.23
CA ASP A 511 10.71 5.98 17.61
C ASP A 511 11.12 5.02 16.47
N LEU A 512 10.22 4.14 16.05
CA LEU A 512 10.42 3.29 14.87
C LEU A 512 10.71 4.16 13.63
N GLY A 513 11.80 3.88 12.92
CA GLY A 513 12.24 4.69 11.78
C GLY A 513 13.00 5.96 12.15
N GLU A 514 13.08 6.35 13.43
CA GLU A 514 13.95 7.44 13.87
C GLU A 514 15.40 6.96 13.95
N THR A 515 16.31 7.74 13.34
CA THR A 515 17.73 7.42 13.28
C THR A 515 18.50 8.03 14.45
N MET A 516 19.19 7.19 15.21
CA MET A 516 20.26 7.62 16.11
C MET A 516 21.57 7.79 15.33
N ILE A 517 22.15 8.99 15.39
CA ILE A 517 23.40 9.35 14.70
C ILE A 517 24.55 9.39 15.71
N LEU A 518 25.62 8.65 15.42
CA LEU A 518 26.78 8.46 16.28
C LEU A 518 28.03 8.96 15.56
N LEU A 519 28.76 9.91 16.14
CA LEU A 519 30.12 10.27 15.69
C LEU A 519 31.11 9.27 16.28
N VAL A 520 31.76 8.47 15.43
CA VAL A 520 32.65 7.37 15.85
C VAL A 520 34.13 7.66 15.59
N ASP A 521 34.43 8.60 14.69
CA ASP A 521 35.81 8.98 14.38
C ASP A 521 35.87 10.40 13.84
N GLN A 522 36.97 11.08 14.10
CA GLN A 522 37.26 12.38 13.50
C GLN A 522 38.77 12.62 13.50
N ASP A 523 39.26 13.08 12.35
CA ASP A 523 40.58 13.68 12.20
C ASP A 523 40.47 15.04 11.50
N GLN A 524 41.60 15.60 11.03
CA GLN A 524 41.62 16.92 10.39
C GLN A 524 40.95 16.96 9.01
N ASP A 525 40.86 15.81 8.35
CA ASP A 525 40.43 15.65 6.96
C ASP A 525 39.19 14.77 6.82
N SER A 526 38.76 14.08 7.87
CA SER A 526 37.63 13.15 7.87
C SER A 526 36.79 13.15 9.15
N GLN A 527 35.50 12.84 9.00
CA GLN A 527 34.55 12.60 10.08
C GLN A 527 33.72 11.37 9.75
N LYS A 528 33.63 10.38 10.66
CA LYS A 528 32.88 9.14 10.44
C LYS A 528 31.69 9.05 11.38
N PHE A 529 30.55 8.72 10.78
CA PHE A 529 29.27 8.59 11.45
C PHE A 529 28.72 7.19 11.24
N VAL A 530 28.10 6.65 12.29
CA VAL A 530 27.26 5.47 12.21
C VAL A 530 25.83 5.90 12.51
N LYS A 531 24.92 5.50 11.63
CA LYS A 531 23.48 5.70 11.76
C LYS A 531 22.83 4.37 12.12
N VAL A 532 22.04 4.36 13.18
CA VAL A 532 21.29 3.19 13.63
C VAL A 532 19.82 3.54 13.67
N THR A 533 18.99 2.78 12.96
CA THR A 533 17.55 3.03 12.84
C THR A 533 16.78 1.75 13.13
N PRO A 534 15.87 1.70 14.11
CA PRO A 534 14.94 0.60 14.25
C PRO A 534 14.00 0.60 13.06
N ILE A 535 13.85 -0.53 12.39
CA ILE A 535 12.98 -0.69 11.23
C ILE A 535 12.12 -1.94 11.38
N ARG A 536 10.98 -1.97 10.68
CA ARG A 536 10.17 -3.19 10.55
C ARG A 536 10.88 -4.14 9.59
N ASN A 537 11.04 -5.39 10.01
CA ASN A 537 11.52 -6.47 9.17
C ASN A 537 10.33 -7.41 8.87
N SER A 538 9.89 -7.43 7.61
CA SER A 538 8.77 -8.26 7.15
C SER A 538 9.08 -9.76 7.15
N THR A 539 10.35 -10.16 7.33
CA THR A 539 10.80 -11.55 7.17
C THR A 539 11.12 -12.29 8.47
N ALA A 540 11.09 -11.61 9.63
CA ALA A 540 11.48 -12.19 10.91
C ALA A 540 10.41 -11.98 11.97
N THR A 541 10.23 -12.94 12.88
CA THR A 541 9.40 -12.77 14.09
C THR A 541 10.31 -12.69 15.31
N PRO A 542 10.25 -11.63 16.12
CA PRO A 542 9.42 -10.43 15.97
C PRO A 542 9.90 -9.52 14.82
N ASN A 543 8.97 -8.74 14.27
CA ASN A 543 9.07 -8.01 13.00
C ASN A 543 9.94 -6.75 13.05
N TYR A 544 11.03 -6.73 13.83
CA TYR A 544 11.88 -5.55 13.99
C TYR A 544 13.35 -5.90 13.82
N ALA A 545 14.11 -4.98 13.22
CA ALA A 545 15.55 -5.09 13.06
C ALA A 545 16.21 -3.71 13.25
N LEU A 546 17.51 -3.71 13.50
CA LEU A 546 18.31 -2.49 13.41
C LEU A 546 18.94 -2.37 12.02
N GLN A 547 18.69 -1.26 11.35
CA GLN A 547 19.40 -0.86 10.14
C GLN A 547 20.63 -0.03 10.53
N LYS A 548 21.80 -0.45 10.04
CA LYS A 548 23.06 0.29 10.18
C LYS A 548 23.43 0.97 8.86
N ALA A 549 23.88 2.22 8.91
CA ALA A 549 24.50 2.89 7.77
C ALA A 549 25.72 3.69 8.19
N ASP A 550 26.82 3.52 7.46
CA ASP A 550 28.07 4.22 7.70
C ASP A 550 28.20 5.41 6.74
N THR A 551 28.67 6.54 7.25
CA THR A 551 28.91 7.77 6.48
C THR A 551 30.26 8.35 6.85
N GLU A 552 31.09 8.63 5.86
CA GLU A 552 32.38 9.27 6.04
C GLU A 552 32.40 10.57 5.22
N LEU A 553 32.54 11.69 5.93
CA LEU A 553 32.76 13.00 5.32
C LEU A 553 34.25 13.22 5.18
N ARG A 554 34.68 13.72 4.01
CA ARG A 554 36.07 14.13 3.77
C ARG A 554 36.10 15.54 3.19
N ARG A 555 37.24 16.22 3.29
CA ARG A 555 37.43 17.46 2.50
C ARG A 555 37.30 17.13 1.01
N GLY A 556 36.43 17.85 0.30
CA GLY A 556 36.19 17.65 -1.14
C GLY A 556 35.31 16.46 -1.52
N GLY A 557 34.68 15.75 -0.56
CA GLY A 557 33.79 14.64 -0.89
C GLY A 557 33.14 13.97 0.31
N GLY A 558 32.38 12.91 0.06
CA GLY A 558 31.86 12.05 1.11
C GLY A 558 31.63 10.67 0.53
N SER A 559 31.90 9.63 1.30
CA SER A 559 31.49 8.28 0.98
C SER A 559 30.39 7.89 1.96
N SER A 560 29.49 7.03 1.50
CA SER A 560 28.56 6.41 2.39
C SER A 560 28.32 4.99 1.91
N SER A 561 28.31 4.06 2.85
CA SER A 561 27.99 2.67 2.61
C SER A 561 26.79 2.31 3.48
N SER A 562 25.67 2.00 2.84
CA SER A 562 24.59 1.29 3.49
C SER A 562 24.92 -0.19 3.43
N SER A 563 25.68 -0.69 4.40
CA SER A 563 25.62 -2.13 4.66
C SER A 563 24.24 -2.37 5.25
N GLY A 564 23.26 -2.78 4.44
CA GLY A 564 21.92 -3.14 4.89
C GLY A 564 21.91 -4.41 5.75
N THR A 565 22.85 -4.51 6.69
CA THR A 565 22.97 -5.59 7.64
C THR A 565 21.80 -5.43 8.60
N LEU A 566 20.70 -6.08 8.26
CA LEU A 566 19.61 -6.37 9.19
C LEU A 566 20.17 -7.32 10.24
N VAL A 567 20.35 -6.85 11.47
CA VAL A 567 20.75 -7.71 12.59
C VAL A 567 19.60 -7.76 13.59
N GLY A 568 18.91 -8.90 13.65
CA GLY A 568 17.84 -9.13 14.62
C GLY A 568 16.95 -10.34 14.26
N GLY A 569 16.83 -11.25 15.22
CA GLY A 569 15.93 -12.41 15.25
C GLY A 569 15.53 -12.67 16.70
N ALA A 570 14.95 -11.66 17.35
CA ALA A 570 14.28 -11.60 18.66
C ALA A 570 13.93 -10.11 18.91
N ALA A 571 13.13 -9.79 19.93
CA ALA A 571 12.68 -8.41 20.22
C ALA A 571 13.84 -7.42 20.50
N ASP A 572 15.05 -7.96 20.70
CA ASP A 572 16.29 -7.24 20.93
C ASP A 572 17.25 -7.44 19.76
N GLY A 573 17.44 -6.40 18.95
CA GLY A 573 18.47 -6.35 17.90
C GLY A 573 19.81 -5.87 18.47
N THR A 574 20.93 -6.41 17.99
CA THR A 574 22.28 -5.94 18.36
C THR A 574 23.12 -5.68 17.12
N VAL A 575 23.74 -4.50 17.02
CA VAL A 575 24.64 -4.15 15.91
C VAL A 575 26.01 -3.77 16.45
N SER A 576 27.06 -4.34 15.87
CA SER A 576 28.45 -3.95 16.18
C SER A 576 28.87 -2.72 15.37
N ILE A 577 29.50 -1.76 16.03
CA ILE A 577 30.05 -0.55 15.43
C ILE A 577 31.54 -0.46 15.73
N HIS A 578 32.35 -0.14 14.71
CA HIS A 578 33.80 0.00 14.88
C HIS A 578 34.15 1.46 15.16
N VAL A 579 34.93 1.68 16.23
CA VAL A 579 35.47 2.98 16.62
C VAL A 579 36.97 3.00 16.27
N SER A 580 37.53 4.16 15.94
CA SER A 580 38.88 4.29 15.36
C SER A 580 40.05 3.81 16.22
N SER A 581 39.84 3.62 17.52
CA SER A 581 40.80 2.98 18.44
C SER A 581 40.97 1.47 18.24
N GLY A 582 40.26 0.87 17.27
CA GLY A 582 40.20 -0.58 17.07
C GLY A 582 39.25 -1.29 18.02
N SER A 583 38.59 -0.56 18.95
CA SER A 583 37.52 -1.09 19.78
C SER A 583 36.20 -1.19 19.00
N SER A 584 35.48 -2.29 19.17
CA SER A 584 34.11 -2.44 18.69
C SER A 584 33.13 -2.18 19.83
N ARG A 585 32.14 -1.33 19.61
CA ARG A 585 31.00 -1.16 20.53
C ARG A 585 29.80 -1.93 20.02
N LYS A 586 28.84 -2.21 20.90
CA LYS A 586 27.57 -2.81 20.53
C LYS A 586 26.43 -1.83 20.77
N VAL A 587 25.53 -1.73 19.80
CA VAL A 587 24.26 -1.03 19.94
C VAL A 587 23.19 -2.08 20.15
N HIS A 588 22.64 -2.10 21.35
CA HIS A 588 21.49 -2.91 21.72
C HIS A 588 20.23 -2.10 21.48
N SER A 589 19.18 -2.76 20.99
CA SER A 589 17.84 -2.20 20.93
C SER A 589 16.92 -3.01 21.82
N ARG A 590 16.06 -2.32 22.56
CA ARG A 590 14.99 -2.92 23.35
C ARG A 590 13.70 -2.17 23.08
N ARG A 591 12.64 -2.88 22.68
CA ARG A 591 11.32 -2.26 22.51
C ARG A 591 10.73 -1.86 23.86
N ILE A 592 10.16 -0.67 23.95
CA ILE A 592 9.54 -0.14 25.18
C ILE A 592 8.03 -0.38 25.13
N GLY A 593 7.56 -1.40 25.85
CA GLY A 593 6.14 -1.75 25.92
C GLY A 593 5.57 -2.17 24.57
N GLU A 594 4.29 -1.85 24.35
CA GLU A 594 3.59 -2.11 23.08
C GLU A 594 3.79 -0.99 22.05
N SER A 595 4.43 0.10 22.45
CA SER A 595 4.67 1.26 21.58
C SER A 595 5.74 0.97 20.52
N ASP A 596 5.69 1.72 19.43
CA ASP A 596 6.73 1.73 18.39
C ASP A 596 7.92 2.60 18.82
N ARG A 597 8.36 2.43 20.07
CA ARG A 597 9.50 3.11 20.68
C ARG A 597 10.56 2.10 21.10
N PHE A 598 11.81 2.46 20.89
CA PHE A 598 12.98 1.63 21.13
C PHE A 598 13.96 2.37 22.01
N GLU A 599 14.44 1.71 23.06
CA GLU A 599 15.61 2.11 23.80
C GLU A 599 16.84 1.58 23.07
N LEU A 600 17.71 2.48 22.59
CA LEU A 600 18.99 2.14 22.00
C LEU A 600 20.11 2.40 23.00
N THR A 601 20.83 1.35 23.37
CA THR A 601 21.93 1.40 24.33
C THR A 601 23.23 1.07 23.62
N VAL A 602 24.18 2.00 23.64
CA VAL A 602 25.54 1.80 23.14
C VAL A 602 26.45 1.41 24.29
N GLU A 603 26.98 0.19 24.25
CA GLU A 603 27.89 -0.36 25.26
C GLU A 603 29.31 -0.57 24.71
N PRO A 604 30.34 -0.49 25.57
CA PRO A 604 31.74 -0.72 25.21
C PRO A 604 32.04 -2.04 24.52
#